data_AF-A0A3C2B3Q0-F1
#
_entry.id   AF-A0A3C2B3Q0-F1
#
_cell.length_a   1.000
_cell.length_b   1.000
_cell.length_c   1.000
_cell.angle_alpha   90.00
_cell.angle_beta   90.00
_cell.angle_gamma   90.00
#
_symmetry.space_group_name_H-M   'P 1'
#
loop_
_entity.id
_entity.type
_entity.pdbx_description
1 polymer ?
#
loop_
_entity_poly.entity_id
_entity_poly.type
_entity_poly.pdbx_seq_one_letter_code
_entity_poly.pdbx_strand_id
1 'polypeptide(L)' 'DRVTWNYPHADSAWHVAFTPGVRALDVVRDDGEVLVRDGLPTRVDLAEVRAKAAEQAHRLFTHL' A
#
# COMPACT_ATOMS: atom_id res chain seq x y z
N ASP A 1 -12.51 1.17 -11.68
CA ASP A 1 -11.91 1.82 -10.49
C ASP A 1 -11.06 3.01 -10.90
N ARG A 2 -10.85 3.98 -10.00
CA ARG A 2 -9.99 5.16 -10.20
C ARG A 2 -8.82 5.14 -9.22
N VAL A 3 -7.59 5.33 -9.74
CA VAL A 3 -6.35 5.35 -8.94
C VAL A 3 -5.61 6.67 -9.15
N THR A 4 -5.23 7.31 -8.05
CA THR A 4 -4.29 8.44 -8.04
C THR A 4 -2.92 7.92 -7.61
N TRP A 5 -1.88 8.21 -8.38
CA TRP A 5 -0.50 7.82 -8.08
C TRP A 5 0.30 8.98 -7.51
N ASN A 6 1.34 8.69 -6.73
CA ASN A 6 2.29 9.71 -6.25
C ASN A 6 3.26 10.22 -7.34
N TYR A 7 3.11 9.73 -8.58
CA TYR A 7 4.00 10.03 -9.68
C TYR A 7 3.19 10.32 -10.96
N PRO A 8 3.41 11.46 -11.64
CA PRO A 8 2.59 11.88 -12.78
C PRO A 8 2.63 10.95 -14.00
N HIS A 9 3.72 10.21 -14.21
CA HIS A 9 3.91 9.33 -15.37
C HIS A 9 3.80 7.85 -14.99
N ALA A 10 2.93 7.53 -14.03
CA ALA A 10 2.69 6.15 -13.58
C ALA A 10 2.08 5.26 -14.69
N ASP A 11 1.54 5.85 -15.76
CA ASP A 11 1.05 5.19 -16.96
C ASP A 11 2.17 4.83 -17.96
N SER A 12 3.35 5.44 -17.85
CA SER A 12 4.50 5.16 -18.71
C SER A 12 5.33 4.00 -18.16
N ALA A 13 5.27 2.86 -18.85
CA ALA A 13 6.04 1.67 -18.50
C ALA A 13 7.56 1.94 -18.39
N TRP A 14 8.10 2.81 -19.26
CA TRP A 14 9.51 3.20 -19.20
C TRP A 14 9.82 3.97 -17.92
N HIS A 15 9.00 4.96 -17.55
CA HIS A 15 9.27 5.76 -16.35
C HIS A 15 9.15 4.94 -15.08
N VAL A 16 8.14 4.07 -14.99
CA VAL A 16 7.92 3.19 -13.83
C VAL A 16 9.10 2.22 -13.64
N ALA A 17 9.69 1.71 -14.72
CA ALA A 17 10.85 0.82 -14.64
C ALA A 17 12.05 1.44 -13.90
N PHE A 18 12.20 2.77 -13.91
CA PHE A 18 13.32 3.48 -13.28
C PHE A 18 12.92 4.38 -12.11
N THR A 19 11.67 4.31 -11.64
CA THR A 19 11.18 5.11 -10.51
C THR A 19 10.71 4.19 -9.37
N PRO A 20 11.64 3.61 -8.59
CA PRO A 20 11.27 2.81 -7.43
C PRO A 20 10.52 3.69 -6.41
N GLY A 21 9.44 3.16 -5.82
CA GLY A 21 8.61 3.89 -4.86
C GLY A 21 7.37 4.58 -5.44
N VAL A 22 7.07 4.37 -6.72
CA VAL A 22 5.71 4.64 -7.25
C VAL A 22 4.70 3.85 -6.42
N ARG A 23 3.68 4.54 -5.91
CA ARG A 23 2.59 3.95 -5.11
C ARG A 23 1.28 4.70 -5.33
N ALA A 24 0.17 4.02 -5.09
CA ALA A 24 -1.14 4.65 -5.06
C ALA A 24 -1.26 5.57 -3.84
N LEU A 25 -1.84 6.75 -4.04
CA LEU A 25 -2.26 7.68 -2.98
C LEU A 25 -3.74 7.48 -2.69
N ASP A 26 -4.58 7.41 -3.72
CA ASP A 26 -6.01 7.17 -3.57
C ASP A 26 -6.47 6.07 -4.50
N VAL A 27 -7.35 5.20 -4.00
CA VAL A 27 -8.02 4.17 -4.80
C VAL A 27 -9.50 4.21 -4.47
N VAL A 28 -10.32 4.49 -5.48
CA VAL A 28 -11.78 4.54 -5.38
C VAL A 28 -12.37 3.52 -6.35
N ARG A 29 -13.24 2.63 -5.87
CA ARG A 29 -13.97 1.69 -6.70
C ARG A 29 -14.99 2.40 -7.58
N ASP A 30 -15.42 1.73 -8.64
CA ASP A 30 -16.49 2.25 -9.52
C ASP A 30 -17.83 2.46 -8.80
N ASP A 31 -18.07 1.75 -7.69
CA ASP A 31 -19.23 1.93 -6.80
C ASP A 31 -19.09 3.11 -5.82
N GLY A 32 -17.95 3.82 -5.85
CA GLY A 32 -17.65 4.97 -4.98
C GLY A 32 -16.96 4.60 -3.67
N GLU A 33 -16.74 3.33 -3.36
CA GLU A 33 -16.02 2.94 -2.15
C GLU A 33 -14.55 3.35 -2.20
N VAL A 34 -14.04 3.97 -1.12
CA VAL A 34 -12.62 4.35 -1.01
C VAL A 34 -11.83 3.25 -0.31
N LEU A 35 -10.90 2.63 -1.04
CA LEU A 35 -10.05 1.54 -0.56
C LEU A 35 -8.71 2.02 0.00
N VAL A 36 -8.15 3.09 -0.58
CA VAL A 36 -6.91 3.74 -0.13
C VAL A 36 -7.16 5.24 -0.12
N ARG A 37 -6.69 5.90 0.93
CA ARG A 37 -6.68 7.36 1.07
C ARG A 37 -5.35 7.80 1.65
N ASP A 38 -4.75 8.83 1.06
CA ASP A 38 -3.43 9.35 1.48
C ASP A 38 -2.32 8.27 1.54
N GLY A 39 -2.43 7.26 0.68
CA GLY A 39 -1.52 6.11 0.61
C GLY A 39 -1.73 5.05 1.70
N LEU A 40 -2.81 5.15 2.49
CA LEU A 40 -3.16 4.21 3.56
C LEU A 40 -4.45 3.46 3.23
N PRO A 41 -4.51 2.13 3.41
CA PRO A 41 -5.73 1.36 3.22
C PRO A 41 -6.78 1.72 4.27
N THR A 42 -8.05 1.73 3.88
CA THR A 42 -9.19 2.12 4.74
C THR A 42 -9.86 0.95 5.45
N ARG A 43 -9.64 -0.28 4.97
CA ARG A 43 -10.33 -1.51 5.43
C ARG A 43 -9.56 -2.33 6.46
N VAL A 44 -8.37 -1.87 6.86
CA VAL A 44 -7.49 -2.59 7.80
C VAL A 44 -6.95 -1.65 8.85
N ASP A 45 -6.85 -2.13 10.09
CA ASP A 45 -6.06 -1.47 11.12
C ASP A 45 -4.57 -1.76 10.90
N LEU A 46 -3.87 -0.76 10.37
CA LEU A 46 -2.43 -0.85 10.09
C LEU A 46 -1.59 -1.07 11.34
N ALA A 47 -1.98 -0.51 12.48
CA ALA A 47 -1.22 -0.64 13.72
C ALA A 47 -1.35 -2.06 14.27
N GLU A 48 -2.56 -2.62 14.26
CA GLU A 48 -2.82 -4.00 14.68
C GLU A 48 -2.05 -4.99 13.80
N VAL A 49 -2.12 -4.84 12.48
CA VAL A 49 -1.39 -5.71 11.53
C VAL A 49 0.10 -5.68 11.79
N ARG A 50 0.68 -4.49 12.00
CA ARG A 50 2.12 -4.33 12.30
C ARG A 50 2.49 -4.95 13.63
N ALA A 51 1.68 -4.77 14.67
CA ALA A 51 1.91 -5.35 15.98
C ALA A 51 1.94 -6.89 15.92
N LYS A 52 0.93 -7.49 15.27
CA LYS A 52 0.85 -8.94 15.08
C LYS A 52 2.01 -9.48 14.26
N ALA A 53 2.40 -8.79 13.18
CA ALA A 53 3.56 -9.18 12.37
C ALA A 53 4.86 -9.16 13.20
N ALA A 54 5.08 -8.12 14.00
CA ALA A 54 6.24 -8.01 14.88
C ALA A 54 6.28 -9.13 15.93
N GLU A 55 5.13 -9.46 16.53
CA GLU A 55 5.01 -10.58 17.47
C GLU A 55 5.39 -11.91 16.83
N GLN A 56 4.87 -12.21 15.63
CA GLN A 56 5.19 -13.45 14.93
C GLN A 56 6.65 -13.52 14.50
N ALA A 57 7.22 -12.40 14.03
CA ALA A 57 8.65 -12.32 13.70
C ALA A 57 9.51 -12.60 14.94
N HIS A 58 9.18 -11.99 16.09
CA HIS A 58 9.90 -12.24 17.34
C HIS A 58 9.85 -13.73 17.72
N ARG A 59 8.66 -14.34 17.70
CA ARG A 59 8.50 -15.78 17.98
C ARG A 59 9.36 -16.64 17.04
N LEU A 60 9.39 -16.34 15.74
CA LEU A 60 10.20 -17.08 14.77
C LEU A 60 11.69 -16.98 15.10
N PHE A 61 12.20 -15.77 15.29
CA PHE A 61 13.64 -15.55 15.51
C PHE A 61 14.15 -16.02 16.87
N THR A 62 13.28 -16.17 17.88
CA THR A 62 13.68 -16.78 19.16
C THR A 62 13.88 -18.30 19.06
N HIS A 63 13.33 -18.95 18.04
CA HIS A 63 13.48 -20.40 17.82
C HIS A 63 14.51 -20.76 16.72
N LEU A 64 15.30 -19.77 16.26
CA LEU A 64 16.44 -19.94 15.35
C LEU A 64 17.75 -19.91 16.14
#